data_AF-A0A9R1VE52-F1
#
_entry.id   AF-A0A9R1VE52-F1
#
_cell.length_a   1.000
_cell.length_b   1.000
_cell.length_c   1.000
_cell.angle_alpha   90.00
_cell.angle_beta   90.00
_cell.angle_gamma   90.00
#
_symmetry.space_group_name_H-M   'P 1'
#
loop_
_entity.id
_entity.type
_entity.pdbx_description
1 polymer ?
#
loop_
_entity_poly.entity_id
_entity_poly.type
_entity_poly.pdbx_seq_one_letter_code
_entity_poly.pdbx_strand_id
1 'polypeptide(L)'
;MINSSETEQQKFLPKRIILVRHGESAGNLDGAAYTTTPDYKIPLTPDGIAQANLAGTQIRDVISDSGKLRNWKVCFYVSPYERTRSTLREIGKSFPRKRVIGVREECRIREQDFGNFQITERMKIIKETRERFGRFFYRFPEGESAADVFDRVSSFLESLWRDIDSRFQHDPADDLNIIIVSHGLAARVFLMKWFKWTVEQFEYLNNFNNCEFRVMQLGDGGEYSLAVHHSEEEMQQWGLSPEMIADQKCRANSPRGGFIEKCQWYLDGFFDHVDPDDSEDGENEDNTDDKTVS
;
A
#
# COMPACT_ATOMS: atom_id res chain seq x y z
N MET A 1 40.07 -16.56 -19.41
CA MET A 1 38.63 -16.66 -19.63
C MET A 1 37.99 -16.93 -18.28
N ILE A 2 37.50 -15.89 -17.62
CA ILE A 2 36.78 -16.00 -16.35
C ILE A 2 35.30 -16.15 -16.74
N ASN A 3 34.74 -17.33 -16.47
CA ASN A 3 33.31 -17.59 -16.64
C ASN A 3 32.57 -16.87 -15.51
N SER A 4 32.12 -15.64 -15.78
CA SER A 4 31.18 -14.90 -14.94
C SER A 4 29.77 -15.39 -15.25
N SER A 5 29.41 -16.60 -14.80
CA SER A 5 28.00 -16.96 -14.70
C SER A 5 27.44 -16.30 -13.44
N GLU A 6 27.18 -14.99 -13.51
CA GLU A 6 26.21 -14.36 -12.62
C GLU A 6 24.86 -14.99 -12.95
N THR A 7 24.50 -16.05 -12.22
CA THR A 7 23.11 -16.47 -12.12
C THR A 7 22.32 -15.26 -11.65
N GLU A 8 21.60 -14.59 -12.56
CA GLU A 8 20.56 -13.63 -12.21
C GLU A 8 19.68 -14.30 -11.14
N GLN A 9 19.81 -13.84 -9.89
CA GLN A 9 18.93 -14.29 -8.83
C GLN A 9 17.53 -13.86 -9.24
N GLN A 10 16.73 -14.83 -9.70
CA GLN A 10 15.36 -14.59 -10.08
C GLN A 10 14.64 -13.96 -8.88
N LYS A 11 14.26 -12.69 -9.02
CA LYS A 11 13.66 -11.91 -7.94
C LYS A 11 12.24 -12.44 -7.69
N PHE A 12 12.05 -13.19 -6.61
CA PHE A 12 10.73 -13.74 -6.24
C PHE A 12 9.92 -12.69 -5.48
N LEU A 13 9.02 -12.03 -6.19
CA LEU A 13 8.05 -11.13 -5.59
C LEU A 13 6.94 -11.92 -4.88
N PRO A 14 6.45 -11.45 -3.71
CA PRO A 14 5.23 -11.98 -3.13
C PRO A 14 4.09 -12.03 -4.16
N LYS A 15 3.34 -13.13 -4.17
CA LYS A 15 2.13 -13.22 -4.99
C LYS A 15 1.13 -12.14 -4.59
N ARG A 16 1.03 -11.85 -3.29
CA ARG A 16 0.10 -10.86 -2.73
C ARG A 16 0.69 -10.04 -1.60
N ILE A 17 0.30 -8.79 -1.52
CA ILE A 17 0.40 -7.92 -0.35
C ILE A 17 -1.03 -7.54 0.04
N ILE A 18 -1.42 -7.87 1.28
CA ILE A 18 -2.78 -7.71 1.79
C ILE A 18 -2.75 -6.69 2.92
N LEU A 19 -3.37 -5.54 2.71
CA LEU A 19 -3.49 -4.48 3.70
C LEU A 19 -4.76 -4.69 4.50
N VAL A 20 -4.69 -4.67 5.82
CA VAL A 20 -5.83 -4.92 6.72
C VAL A 20 -5.95 -3.79 7.73
N ARG A 21 -7.12 -3.15 7.82
CA ARG A 21 -7.42 -2.24 8.94
C ARG A 21 -7.78 -3.06 10.17
N HIS A 22 -7.37 -2.61 11.35
CA HIS A 22 -7.80 -3.21 12.61
C HIS A 22 -9.34 -3.33 12.74
N GLY A 23 -9.80 -4.29 13.55
CA GLY A 23 -11.21 -4.45 13.90
C GLY A 23 -11.74 -3.26 14.70
N GLU A 24 -13.05 -3.23 14.94
CA GLU A 24 -13.67 -2.17 15.73
C GLU A 24 -13.00 -2.03 17.11
N SER A 25 -12.68 -0.79 17.46
CA SER A 25 -12.05 -0.45 18.73
C SER A 25 -13.00 0.33 19.63
N ALA A 26 -12.71 0.39 20.94
CA ALA A 26 -13.48 1.21 21.87
C ALA A 26 -13.56 2.68 21.40
N GLY A 27 -12.49 3.19 20.78
CA GLY A 27 -12.45 4.53 20.20
C GLY A 27 -13.20 4.69 18.87
N ASN A 28 -13.58 3.60 18.19
CA ASN A 28 -14.49 3.66 17.04
C ASN A 28 -15.95 3.76 17.49
N LEU A 29 -16.32 3.06 18.57
CA LEU A 29 -17.65 3.16 19.17
C LEU A 29 -17.87 4.51 19.85
N ASP A 30 -16.89 4.94 20.66
CA ASP A 30 -16.98 6.18 21.42
C ASP A 30 -15.64 6.92 21.40
N GLY A 31 -15.64 8.10 20.77
CA GLY A 31 -14.47 8.99 20.72
C GLY A 31 -13.99 9.43 22.10
N ALA A 32 -14.84 9.40 23.13
CA ALA A 32 -14.44 9.73 24.50
C ALA A 32 -13.36 8.77 25.05
N ALA A 33 -13.22 7.56 24.48
CA ALA A 33 -12.15 6.63 24.89
C ALA A 33 -10.75 7.25 24.76
N TYR A 34 -10.53 8.12 23.76
CA TYR A 34 -9.26 8.81 23.53
C TYR A 34 -8.97 9.95 24.53
N THR A 35 -9.89 10.26 25.44
CA THR A 35 -9.68 11.28 26.49
C THR A 35 -8.94 10.73 27.71
N THR A 36 -9.04 9.41 27.96
CA THR A 36 -8.50 8.76 29.16
C THR A 36 -7.52 7.63 28.82
N THR A 37 -7.66 7.04 27.63
CA THR A 37 -6.79 5.97 27.15
C THR A 37 -5.91 6.49 26.02
N PRO A 38 -4.57 6.39 26.12
CA PRO A 38 -3.68 6.75 25.01
C PRO A 38 -4.02 5.96 23.75
N ASP A 39 -3.98 6.59 22.57
CA ASP A 39 -4.44 6.00 21.31
C ASP A 39 -3.85 4.59 21.06
N TYR A 40 -2.54 4.43 21.25
CA TYR A 40 -1.86 3.14 21.05
C TYR A 40 -2.34 2.01 21.97
N LYS A 41 -3.01 2.32 23.09
CA LYS A 41 -3.56 1.36 24.05
C LYS A 41 -5.04 1.07 23.88
N ILE A 42 -5.73 1.76 22.96
CA ILE A 42 -7.17 1.57 22.76
C ILE A 42 -7.43 0.11 22.33
N PRO A 43 -8.24 -0.65 23.11
CA PRO A 43 -8.49 -2.06 22.83
C PRO A 43 -9.56 -2.26 21.74
N LEU A 44 -9.60 -3.47 21.18
CA LEU A 44 -10.73 -3.91 20.36
C LEU A 44 -11.99 -4.11 21.20
N THR A 45 -13.14 -3.98 20.57
CA THR A 45 -14.43 -4.40 21.11
C THR A 45 -14.62 -5.91 20.90
N PRO A 46 -15.60 -6.56 21.57
CA PRO A 46 -15.96 -7.93 21.25
C PRO A 46 -16.33 -8.13 19.77
N ASP A 47 -17.02 -7.15 19.18
CA ASP A 47 -17.37 -7.17 17.75
C ASP A 47 -16.11 -7.04 16.87
N GLY A 48 -15.16 -6.18 17.25
CA GLY A 48 -13.86 -6.07 16.59
C GLY A 48 -13.05 -7.37 16.60
N ILE A 49 -13.15 -8.15 17.67
CA ILE A 49 -12.54 -9.49 17.77
C ILE A 49 -13.23 -10.47 16.80
N ALA A 50 -14.57 -10.48 16.75
CA ALA A 50 -15.32 -11.31 15.83
C ALA A 50 -15.05 -10.95 14.36
N GLN A 51 -15.01 -9.65 14.04
CA GLN A 51 -14.62 -9.12 12.73
C GLN A 51 -13.24 -9.62 12.31
N ALA A 52 -12.25 -9.56 13.21
CA ALA A 52 -10.89 -10.00 12.92
C ALA A 52 -10.78 -11.51 12.69
N ASN A 53 -11.57 -12.30 13.41
CA ASN A 53 -11.65 -13.75 13.19
C ASN A 53 -12.22 -14.08 11.80
N LEU A 54 -13.31 -13.41 11.40
CA LEU A 54 -13.91 -13.56 10.08
C LEU A 54 -12.95 -13.13 8.96
N ALA A 55 -12.32 -11.98 9.11
CA ALA A 55 -11.33 -11.48 8.15
C ALA A 55 -10.17 -12.48 7.99
N GLY A 56 -9.71 -13.12 9.07
CA GLY A 56 -8.70 -14.17 8.98
C GLY A 56 -9.11 -15.35 8.11
N THR A 57 -10.37 -15.77 8.21
CA THR A 57 -10.94 -16.85 7.38
C THR A 57 -11.00 -16.41 5.91
N GLN A 58 -11.53 -15.22 5.64
CA GLN A 58 -11.64 -14.69 4.28
C GLN A 58 -10.26 -14.50 3.62
N ILE A 59 -9.28 -13.94 4.32
CA ILE A 59 -7.92 -13.76 3.80
C ILE A 59 -7.27 -15.12 3.49
N ARG A 60 -7.46 -16.13 4.35
CA ARG A 60 -6.96 -17.49 4.07
C ARG A 60 -7.62 -18.06 2.81
N ASP A 61 -8.91 -17.85 2.63
CA ASP A 61 -9.64 -18.36 1.46
C ASP A 61 -9.14 -17.68 0.17
N VAL A 62 -8.82 -16.37 0.21
CA VAL A 62 -8.13 -15.66 -0.89
C VAL A 62 -6.76 -16.28 -1.19
N ILE A 63 -5.94 -16.51 -0.16
CA ILE A 63 -4.57 -17.03 -0.34
C ILE A 63 -4.57 -18.46 -0.86
N SER A 64 -5.51 -19.28 -0.39
CA SER A 64 -5.59 -20.70 -0.74
C SER A 64 -6.45 -20.98 -1.99
N ASP A 65 -6.98 -19.96 -2.67
CA ASP A 65 -7.99 -20.09 -3.72
C ASP A 65 -9.10 -21.07 -3.31
N SER A 66 -9.77 -20.73 -2.19
CA SER A 66 -10.82 -21.56 -1.57
C SER A 66 -10.36 -23.00 -1.29
N GLY A 67 -9.10 -23.18 -0.88
CA GLY A 67 -8.51 -24.47 -0.55
C GLY A 67 -7.92 -25.27 -1.72
N LYS A 68 -7.98 -24.76 -2.96
CA LYS A 68 -7.39 -25.42 -4.13
C LYS A 68 -5.85 -25.37 -4.09
N LEU A 69 -5.29 -24.27 -3.63
CA LEU A 69 -3.84 -24.08 -3.52
C LEU A 69 -3.34 -24.62 -2.18
N ARG A 70 -2.35 -25.51 -2.29
CA ARG A 70 -1.66 -26.11 -1.14
C ARG A 70 -0.23 -25.61 -0.96
N ASN A 71 0.31 -24.79 -1.84
CA ASN A 71 1.68 -24.30 -1.73
C ASN A 71 1.65 -22.78 -1.57
N TRP A 72 1.61 -22.35 -0.32
CA TRP A 72 1.59 -20.93 0.04
C TRP A 72 2.21 -20.73 1.42
N LYS A 73 2.79 -19.55 1.61
CA LYS A 73 3.38 -19.06 2.86
C LYS A 73 2.88 -17.66 3.17
N VAL A 74 2.85 -17.32 4.45
CA VAL A 74 2.45 -15.99 4.93
C VAL A 74 3.52 -15.37 5.82
N CYS A 75 3.80 -14.09 5.62
CA CYS A 75 4.53 -13.25 6.54
C CYS A 75 3.64 -12.10 7.00
N PHE A 76 3.68 -11.77 8.28
CA PHE A 76 2.89 -10.69 8.86
C PHE A 76 3.74 -9.48 9.23
N TYR A 77 3.23 -8.30 8.94
CA TYR A 77 3.63 -7.05 9.59
C TYR A 77 2.45 -6.51 10.40
N VAL A 78 2.74 -5.91 11.55
CA VAL A 78 1.70 -5.34 12.41
C VAL A 78 2.16 -4.04 13.06
N SER A 79 1.27 -3.05 13.09
CA SER A 79 1.49 -1.84 13.89
C SER A 79 1.57 -2.19 15.39
N PRO A 80 2.39 -1.47 16.18
CA PRO A 80 2.55 -1.75 17.61
C PRO A 80 1.30 -1.46 18.46
N TYR A 81 0.23 -0.90 17.89
CA TYR A 81 -0.96 -0.52 18.66
C TYR A 81 -1.74 -1.76 19.13
N GLU A 82 -2.37 -1.68 20.31
CA GLU A 82 -3.04 -2.84 20.91
C GLU A 82 -4.17 -3.38 20.03
N ARG A 83 -4.94 -2.50 19.39
CA ARG A 83 -5.99 -2.89 18.44
C ARG A 83 -5.48 -3.66 17.22
N THR A 84 -4.33 -3.28 16.65
CA THR A 84 -3.73 -3.98 15.51
C THR A 84 -3.12 -5.31 15.93
N ARG A 85 -2.45 -5.35 17.08
CA ARG A 85 -1.91 -6.60 17.66
C ARG A 85 -3.02 -7.60 17.99
N SER A 86 -4.12 -7.13 18.58
CA SER A 86 -5.31 -7.95 18.84
C SER A 86 -5.95 -8.45 17.56
N THR A 87 -6.07 -7.60 16.54
CA THR A 87 -6.58 -8.00 15.22
C THR A 87 -5.70 -9.11 14.62
N LEU A 88 -4.38 -8.95 14.65
CA LEU A 88 -3.46 -9.98 14.15
C LEU A 88 -3.59 -11.30 14.91
N ARG A 89 -3.75 -11.27 16.25
CA ARG A 89 -3.94 -12.49 17.05
C ARG A 89 -5.15 -13.29 16.56
N GLU A 90 -6.25 -12.62 16.24
CA GLU A 90 -7.47 -13.25 15.75
C GLU A 90 -7.36 -13.73 14.30
N ILE A 91 -6.80 -12.91 13.41
CA ILE A 91 -6.51 -13.32 12.02
C ILE A 91 -5.60 -14.55 12.00
N GLY A 92 -4.57 -14.56 12.83
CA GLY A 92 -3.57 -15.62 12.92
C GLY A 92 -4.14 -17.00 13.25
N LYS A 93 -5.29 -17.08 13.93
CA LYS A 93 -5.98 -18.35 14.24
C LYS A 93 -6.39 -19.11 12.98
N SER A 94 -6.58 -18.42 11.86
CA SER A 94 -6.96 -19.04 10.58
C SER A 94 -5.78 -19.71 9.87
N PHE A 95 -4.54 -19.45 10.29
CA PHE A 95 -3.33 -19.89 9.59
C PHE A 95 -2.60 -21.01 10.35
N PRO A 96 -2.40 -22.20 9.73
CA PRO A 96 -1.57 -23.23 10.32
C PRO A 96 -0.14 -22.74 10.55
N ARG A 97 0.46 -23.02 11.72
CA ARG A 97 1.80 -22.55 12.09
C ARG A 97 2.88 -22.83 11.05
N LYS A 98 2.79 -23.96 10.34
CA LYS A 98 3.72 -24.37 9.25
C LYS A 98 3.67 -23.49 7.99
N ARG A 99 2.61 -22.69 7.85
CA ARG A 99 2.42 -21.72 6.75
C ARG A 99 2.96 -20.34 7.09
N VAL A 100 3.14 -20.04 8.37
CA VAL A 100 3.61 -18.73 8.85
C VAL A 100 5.14 -18.73 8.93
N ILE A 101 5.79 -17.95 8.06
CA ILE A 101 7.25 -17.87 7.99
C ILE A 101 7.82 -16.73 8.83
N GLY A 102 7.01 -15.73 9.20
CA GLY A 102 7.46 -14.60 10.01
C GLY A 102 6.33 -13.70 10.49
N VAL A 103 6.61 -13.01 11.58
CA VAL A 103 5.78 -11.91 12.12
C VAL A 103 6.73 -10.81 12.56
N ARG A 104 6.45 -9.56 12.18
CA ARG A 104 7.24 -8.39 12.57
C ARG A 104 6.34 -7.27 13.04
N GLU A 105 6.68 -6.70 14.19
CA GLU A 105 6.10 -5.43 14.61
C GLU A 105 6.82 -4.30 13.86
N GLU A 106 6.06 -3.35 13.31
CA GLU A 106 6.59 -2.24 12.52
C GLU A 106 5.96 -0.92 12.98
N CYS A 107 6.77 -0.05 13.59
CA CYS A 107 6.30 1.22 14.16
C CYS A 107 5.89 2.23 13.07
N ARG A 108 6.49 2.16 11.88
CA ARG A 108 6.24 3.11 10.79
C ARG A 108 4.88 2.95 10.10
N ILE A 109 4.16 1.86 10.38
CA ILE A 109 2.78 1.60 9.89
C ILE A 109 1.71 1.84 10.96
N ARG A 110 2.00 2.63 12.01
CA ARG A 110 1.00 3.09 12.99
C ARG A 110 0.05 4.13 12.41
N GLU A 111 -1.07 4.39 13.08
CA GLU A 111 -2.04 5.43 12.66
C GLU A 111 -1.41 6.83 12.70
N GLN A 112 -2.01 7.77 11.97
CA GLN A 112 -1.70 9.20 12.12
C GLN A 112 -1.79 9.61 13.59
N ASP A 113 -0.78 10.30 14.09
CA ASP A 113 -0.83 10.90 15.41
C ASP A 113 -1.78 12.10 15.42
N PHE A 114 -2.74 12.12 16.36
CA PHE A 114 -3.68 13.21 16.57
C PHE A 114 -3.30 14.08 17.78
N GLY A 115 -2.08 13.92 18.31
CA GLY A 115 -1.63 14.49 19.57
C GLY A 115 -1.93 13.56 20.75
N ASN A 116 -1.68 14.05 21.97
CA ASN A 116 -1.75 13.23 23.19
C ASN A 116 -3.16 12.69 23.52
N PHE A 117 -3.97 13.47 24.24
CA PHE A 117 -5.36 13.12 24.55
C PHE A 117 -6.31 13.94 23.69
N GLN A 118 -7.35 13.29 23.18
CA GLN A 118 -8.27 13.88 22.23
C GLN A 118 -9.52 14.42 22.93
N ILE A 119 -9.48 15.69 23.35
CA ILE A 119 -10.63 16.36 23.98
C ILE A 119 -11.75 16.53 22.94
N THR A 120 -12.94 16.00 23.24
CA THR A 120 -14.05 15.86 22.28
C THR A 120 -14.42 17.17 21.59
N GLU A 121 -14.63 18.26 22.34
CA GLU A 121 -15.02 19.56 21.78
C GLU A 121 -13.92 20.14 20.88
N ARG A 122 -12.66 20.00 21.30
CA ARG A 122 -11.50 20.45 20.52
C ARG A 122 -11.37 19.63 19.24
N MET A 123 -11.58 18.32 19.31
CA MET A 123 -11.52 17.43 18.14
C MET A 123 -12.61 17.73 17.12
N LYS A 124 -13.79 18.19 17.53
CA LYS A 124 -14.84 18.61 16.60
C LYS A 124 -14.38 19.78 15.75
N ILE A 125 -13.86 20.83 16.39
CA ILE A 125 -13.34 22.04 15.69
C ILE A 125 -12.17 21.67 14.78
N ILE A 126 -11.26 20.81 15.24
CA ILE A 126 -10.12 20.33 14.45
C ILE A 126 -10.60 19.58 13.19
N LYS A 127 -11.60 18.69 13.31
CA LYS A 127 -12.15 17.95 12.17
C LYS A 127 -12.79 18.87 11.13
N GLU A 128 -13.60 19.84 11.57
CA GLU A 128 -14.22 20.85 10.69
C GLU A 128 -13.16 21.71 9.99
N THR A 129 -12.09 22.08 10.70
CA THR A 129 -10.97 22.84 10.11
C THR A 129 -10.23 22.01 9.07
N ARG A 130 -9.99 20.73 9.36
CA ARG A 130 -9.33 19.80 8.45
C ARG A 130 -10.11 19.59 7.17
N GLU A 131 -11.43 19.45 7.25
CA GLU A 131 -12.29 19.31 6.06
C GLU A 131 -12.17 20.51 5.13
N ARG A 132 -12.00 21.72 5.67
CA ARG A 132 -11.81 22.94 4.87
C ARG A 132 -10.38 23.11 4.34
N PHE A 133 -9.38 22.60 5.05
CA PHE A 133 -7.96 22.75 4.68
C PHE A 133 -7.50 21.71 3.66
N GLY A 134 -8.05 20.49 3.70
CA GLY A 134 -7.58 19.34 2.94
C GLY A 134 -6.92 18.29 3.85
N ARG A 135 -7.15 17.01 3.58
CA ARG A 135 -6.82 15.92 4.51
C ARG A 135 -5.33 15.60 4.52
N PHE A 136 -4.63 15.82 3.41
CA PHE A 136 -3.24 15.39 3.22
C PHE A 136 -2.24 16.28 3.97
N PHE A 137 -2.34 17.59 3.77
CA PHE A 137 -1.41 18.55 4.35
C PHE A 137 -1.84 19.11 5.72
N TYR A 138 -3.09 18.92 6.14
CA TYR A 138 -3.52 19.36 7.47
C TYR A 138 -2.75 18.62 8.57
N ARG A 139 -2.08 19.37 9.43
CA ARG A 139 -1.34 18.86 10.58
C ARG A 139 -2.13 19.05 11.85
N PHE A 140 -2.35 17.96 12.57
CA PHE A 140 -2.99 18.02 13.87
C PHE A 140 -2.07 18.73 14.89
N PRO A 141 -2.61 19.56 15.80
CA PRO A 141 -1.82 20.14 16.87
C PRO A 141 -1.12 19.04 17.68
N GLU A 142 0.20 19.15 17.84
CA GLU A 142 1.05 18.13 18.50
C GLU A 142 1.00 16.73 17.87
N GLY A 143 0.47 16.62 16.64
CA GLY A 143 0.34 15.37 15.91
C GLY A 143 1.00 15.40 14.54
N GLU A 144 0.57 14.50 13.66
CA GLU A 144 1.08 14.30 12.30
C GLU A 144 0.10 14.91 11.28
N SER A 145 0.59 15.28 10.10
CA SER A 145 -0.17 15.38 8.85
C SER A 145 -0.11 14.06 8.08
N ALA A 146 -0.94 13.86 7.05
CA ALA A 146 -0.80 12.66 6.22
C ALA A 146 0.51 12.66 5.42
N ALA A 147 1.08 13.83 5.13
CA ALA A 147 2.41 13.97 4.55
C ALA A 147 3.50 13.42 5.50
N ASP A 148 3.41 13.68 6.81
CA ASP A 148 4.36 13.09 7.78
C ASP A 148 4.22 11.55 7.83
N VAL A 149 2.98 11.04 7.70
CA VAL A 149 2.71 9.59 7.57
C VAL A 149 3.32 9.03 6.28
N PHE A 150 3.24 9.77 5.17
CA PHE A 150 3.81 9.40 3.87
C PHE A 150 5.31 9.16 3.94
N ASP A 151 6.06 10.01 4.64
CA ASP A 151 7.51 9.88 4.77
C ASP A 151 7.91 8.61 5.54
N ARG A 152 7.27 8.35 6.69
CA ARG A 152 7.57 7.14 7.48
C ARG A 152 7.13 5.85 6.77
N VAL A 153 6.00 5.86 6.06
CA VAL A 153 5.55 4.72 5.26
C VAL A 153 6.49 4.49 4.07
N SER A 154 6.99 5.55 3.43
CA SER A 154 8.02 5.46 2.37
C SER A 154 9.27 4.76 2.88
N SER A 155 9.77 5.14 4.06
CA SER A 155 10.90 4.44 4.70
C SER A 155 10.62 2.96 5.00
N PHE A 156 9.39 2.63 5.38
CA PHE A 156 8.98 1.23 5.58
C PHE A 156 9.03 0.44 4.27
N LEU A 157 8.56 1.00 3.15
CA LEU A 157 8.61 0.32 1.85
C LEU A 157 10.03 -0.07 1.44
N GLU A 158 11.03 0.79 1.69
CA GLU A 158 12.44 0.44 1.46
C GLU A 158 12.89 -0.78 2.27
N SER A 159 12.40 -0.91 3.51
CA SER A 159 12.69 -2.07 4.34
C SER A 159 11.94 -3.31 3.86
N LEU A 160 10.69 -3.15 3.43
CA LEU A 160 9.86 -4.22 2.88
C LEU A 160 10.49 -4.80 1.62
N TRP A 161 10.98 -3.96 0.71
CA TRP A 161 11.71 -4.41 -0.49
C TRP A 161 12.96 -5.21 -0.15
N ARG A 162 13.75 -4.75 0.82
CA ARG A 162 14.91 -5.52 1.30
C ARG A 162 14.51 -6.86 1.93
N ASP A 163 13.37 -6.91 2.63
CA ASP A 163 12.86 -8.16 3.22
C ASP A 163 12.43 -9.16 2.16
N ILE A 164 11.75 -8.67 1.12
CA ILE A 164 11.40 -9.45 -0.08
C ILE A 164 12.65 -10.03 -0.74
N ASP A 165 13.69 -9.21 -0.90
CA ASP A 165 14.89 -9.59 -1.65
C ASP A 165 15.79 -10.58 -0.89
N SER A 166 15.83 -10.49 0.45
CA SER A 166 16.89 -11.16 1.22
C SER A 166 16.43 -11.98 2.42
N ARG A 167 15.22 -11.74 2.95
CA ARG A 167 14.80 -12.32 4.25
C ARG A 167 13.67 -13.34 4.14
N PHE A 168 12.82 -13.24 3.13
CA PHE A 168 11.76 -14.22 2.92
C PHE A 168 12.24 -15.43 2.12
N GLN A 169 13.18 -16.18 2.71
CA GLN A 169 13.57 -17.47 2.18
C GLN A 169 12.36 -18.42 2.26
N HIS A 170 11.85 -18.81 1.10
CA HIS A 170 10.78 -19.78 0.94
C HIS A 170 11.11 -20.68 -0.25
N ASP A 171 10.44 -21.83 -0.33
CA ASP A 171 10.51 -22.67 -1.52
C ASP A 171 9.93 -21.87 -2.70
N PRO A 172 10.65 -21.71 -3.83
CA PRO A 172 10.12 -21.06 -5.02
C PRO A 172 8.79 -21.64 -5.54
N ALA A 173 8.43 -22.86 -5.14
CA ALA A 173 7.15 -23.48 -5.45
C ALA A 173 5.98 -23.01 -4.55
N ASP A 174 6.24 -22.29 -3.46
CA ASP A 174 5.23 -21.72 -2.58
C ASP A 174 4.89 -20.27 -2.97
N ASP A 175 3.59 -19.94 -3.09
CA ASP A 175 3.16 -18.56 -3.19
C ASP A 175 3.41 -17.81 -1.87
N LEU A 176 4.31 -16.82 -1.88
CA LEU A 176 4.51 -15.93 -0.74
C LEU A 176 3.42 -14.85 -0.68
N ASN A 177 2.82 -14.66 0.49
CA ASN A 177 1.83 -13.62 0.74
C ASN A 177 2.24 -12.79 1.97
N ILE A 178 2.18 -11.46 1.85
CA ILE A 178 2.46 -10.55 2.96
C ILE A 178 1.15 -9.97 3.46
N ILE A 179 0.90 -10.03 4.76
CA ILE A 179 -0.30 -9.46 5.39
C ILE A 179 0.15 -8.34 6.33
N ILE A 180 -0.35 -7.13 6.12
CA ILE A 180 0.02 -5.93 6.87
C ILE A 180 -1.20 -5.46 7.65
N VAL A 181 -1.19 -5.68 8.97
CA VAL A 181 -2.26 -5.25 9.89
C VAL A 181 -1.94 -3.87 10.44
N SER A 182 -2.71 -2.88 10.01
CA SER A 182 -2.44 -1.45 10.22
C SER A 182 -3.76 -0.69 10.44
N HIS A 183 -3.81 0.57 10.01
CA HIS A 183 -4.85 1.54 10.27
C HIS A 183 -5.32 2.19 8.98
N GLY A 184 -6.41 2.96 9.07
CA GLY A 184 -7.11 3.47 7.90
C GLY A 184 -6.28 4.46 7.08
N LEU A 185 -5.70 5.49 7.71
CA LEU A 185 -4.87 6.45 6.97
C LEU A 185 -3.57 5.82 6.50
N ALA A 186 -2.88 5.10 7.39
CA ALA A 186 -1.61 4.45 7.06
C ALA A 186 -1.72 3.50 5.85
N ALA A 187 -2.80 2.71 5.75
CA ALA A 187 -3.04 1.84 4.60
C ALA A 187 -3.32 2.62 3.31
N ARG A 188 -4.07 3.73 3.37
CA ARG A 188 -4.29 4.60 2.20
C ARG A 188 -3.02 5.27 1.73
N VAL A 189 -2.19 5.74 2.66
CA VAL A 189 -0.87 6.32 2.36
C VAL A 189 0.07 5.26 1.76
N PHE A 190 0.01 4.03 2.25
CA PHE A 190 0.73 2.90 1.63
C PHE A 190 0.32 2.73 0.17
N LEU A 191 -0.99 2.67 -0.13
CA LEU A 191 -1.49 2.53 -1.50
C LEU A 191 -1.08 3.71 -2.38
N MET A 192 -1.22 4.94 -1.88
CA MET A 192 -0.79 6.15 -2.58
C MET A 192 0.69 6.08 -2.94
N LYS A 193 1.55 5.75 -1.97
CA LYS A 193 2.99 5.65 -2.21
C LYS A 193 3.34 4.52 -3.17
N TRP A 194 2.67 3.38 -3.05
CA TRP A 194 2.93 2.21 -3.89
C TRP A 194 2.56 2.46 -5.35
N PHE A 195 1.35 2.96 -5.58
CA PHE A 195 0.81 3.21 -6.93
C PHE A 195 1.17 4.58 -7.49
N LYS A 196 1.93 5.38 -6.73
CA LYS A 196 2.36 6.73 -7.10
C LYS A 196 1.18 7.66 -7.39
N TRP A 197 0.09 7.48 -6.64
CA TRP A 197 -1.08 8.36 -6.76
C TRP A 197 -0.76 9.77 -6.29
N THR A 198 -1.38 10.75 -6.93
CA THR A 198 -1.21 12.16 -6.60
C THR A 198 -1.88 12.51 -5.28
N VAL A 199 -1.61 13.70 -4.75
CA VAL A 199 -2.28 14.19 -3.54
C VAL A 199 -3.78 14.35 -3.79
N GLU A 200 -4.17 14.86 -4.94
CA GLU A 200 -5.56 15.05 -5.35
C GLU A 200 -6.29 13.70 -5.39
N GLN A 201 -5.69 12.69 -6.00
CA GLN A 201 -6.23 11.33 -6.02
C GLN A 201 -6.38 10.75 -4.60
N PHE A 202 -5.41 11.01 -3.71
CA PHE A 202 -5.48 10.57 -2.32
C PHE A 202 -6.63 11.21 -1.52
N GLU A 203 -6.95 12.48 -1.76
CA GLU A 203 -8.00 13.21 -1.05
C GLU A 203 -9.38 12.54 -1.22
N TYR A 204 -9.64 11.95 -2.39
CA TYR A 204 -10.87 11.22 -2.71
C TYR A 204 -10.96 9.82 -2.09
N LEU A 205 -9.85 9.26 -1.61
CA LEU A 205 -9.87 7.89 -1.09
C LEU A 205 -10.71 7.77 0.19
N ASN A 206 -11.64 6.82 0.15
CA ASN A 206 -12.45 6.43 1.29
C ASN A 206 -11.66 5.53 2.23
N ASN A 207 -11.88 5.75 3.53
CA ASN A 207 -11.20 5.00 4.56
C ASN A 207 -11.65 3.53 4.54
N PHE A 208 -10.75 2.61 4.89
CA PHE A 208 -11.09 1.21 5.11
C PHE A 208 -12.14 1.11 6.23
N ASN A 209 -13.11 0.21 6.11
CA ASN A 209 -13.97 -0.21 7.22
C ASN A 209 -13.18 -1.06 8.23
N ASN A 210 -13.73 -1.28 9.42
CA ASN A 210 -13.09 -2.14 10.41
C ASN A 210 -12.93 -3.57 9.89
N CYS A 211 -11.72 -4.13 9.99
CA CYS A 211 -11.34 -5.41 9.39
C CYS A 211 -11.51 -5.54 7.86
N GLU A 212 -11.78 -4.44 7.14
CA GLU A 212 -11.66 -4.44 5.69
C GLU A 212 -10.21 -4.73 5.31
N PHE A 213 -10.04 -5.56 4.28
CA PHE A 213 -8.74 -5.82 3.69
C PHE A 213 -8.79 -5.56 2.19
N ARG A 214 -7.66 -5.07 1.66
CA ARG A 214 -7.46 -4.88 0.22
C ARG A 214 -6.24 -5.67 -0.21
N VAL A 215 -6.35 -6.27 -1.38
CA VAL A 215 -5.41 -7.27 -1.92
C VAL A 215 -4.73 -6.64 -3.13
N MET A 216 -3.44 -6.41 -2.99
CA MET A 216 -2.57 -6.09 -4.11
C MET A 216 -1.96 -7.40 -4.56
N GLN A 217 -2.31 -7.86 -5.77
CA GLN A 217 -1.82 -9.11 -6.31
C GLN A 217 -0.94 -8.85 -7.54
N LEU A 218 0.13 -9.62 -7.67
CA LEU A 218 1.02 -9.57 -8.83
C LEU A 218 0.26 -10.02 -10.09
N GLY A 219 0.12 -9.09 -11.04
CA GLY A 219 -0.43 -9.33 -12.37
C GLY A 219 0.57 -10.03 -13.30
N ASP A 220 0.14 -10.29 -14.53
CA ASP A 220 0.90 -11.09 -15.50
C ASP A 220 2.21 -10.41 -15.92
N GLY A 221 2.22 -9.08 -15.92
CA GLY A 221 3.39 -8.24 -16.19
C GLY A 221 4.39 -8.10 -15.05
N GLY A 222 4.14 -8.70 -13.89
CA GLY A 222 5.00 -8.52 -12.70
C GLY A 222 4.79 -7.21 -11.95
N GLU A 223 3.71 -6.50 -12.23
CA GLU A 223 3.27 -5.32 -11.48
C GLU A 223 2.15 -5.71 -10.50
N TYR A 224 2.13 -5.11 -9.32
CA TYR A 224 1.01 -5.30 -8.40
C TYR A 224 -0.20 -4.50 -8.87
N SER A 225 -1.39 -5.05 -8.64
CA SER A 225 -2.64 -4.40 -8.96
C SER A 225 -3.75 -4.82 -7.98
N LEU A 226 -4.67 -3.90 -7.73
CA LEU A 226 -5.94 -4.17 -7.04
C LEU A 226 -6.93 -4.91 -7.96
N ALA A 227 -6.91 -4.64 -9.27
CA ALA A 227 -7.88 -5.15 -10.25
C ALA A 227 -7.73 -6.64 -10.57
N VAL A 228 -6.70 -7.31 -10.06
CA VAL A 228 -6.55 -8.77 -10.19
C VAL A 228 -7.53 -9.50 -9.26
N HIS A 229 -7.87 -8.89 -8.11
CA HIS A 229 -8.76 -9.51 -7.12
C HIS A 229 -10.07 -8.76 -6.94
N HIS A 230 -10.04 -7.43 -7.03
CA HIS A 230 -11.19 -6.57 -6.73
C HIS A 230 -11.91 -6.13 -7.99
N SER A 231 -13.22 -5.99 -7.88
CA SER A 231 -14.06 -5.48 -8.96
C SER A 231 -13.86 -3.98 -9.17
N GLU A 232 -14.31 -3.49 -10.31
CA GLU A 232 -14.33 -2.04 -10.58
C GLU A 232 -15.23 -1.29 -9.60
N GLU A 233 -16.39 -1.86 -9.27
CA GLU A 233 -17.35 -1.28 -8.34
C GLU A 233 -16.75 -1.16 -6.94
N GLU A 234 -16.01 -2.15 -6.46
CA GLU A 234 -15.29 -2.08 -5.18
C GLU A 234 -14.27 -0.94 -5.18
N MET A 235 -13.47 -0.83 -6.25
CA MET A 235 -12.48 0.24 -6.39
C MET A 235 -13.13 1.64 -6.46
N GLN A 236 -14.27 1.78 -7.16
CA GLN A 236 -15.04 3.03 -7.18
C GLN A 236 -15.58 3.38 -5.80
N GLN A 237 -16.11 2.40 -5.05
CA GLN A 237 -16.57 2.61 -3.68
C GLN A 237 -15.46 3.07 -2.75
N TRP A 238 -14.21 2.72 -3.04
CA TRP A 238 -13.04 3.21 -2.31
C TRP A 238 -12.56 4.60 -2.72
N GLY A 239 -13.22 5.22 -3.70
CA GLY A 239 -12.91 6.56 -4.19
C GLY A 239 -11.81 6.61 -5.25
N LEU A 240 -11.48 5.49 -5.90
CA LEU A 240 -10.58 5.52 -7.04
C LEU A 240 -11.28 6.19 -8.24
N SER A 241 -10.58 7.11 -8.91
CA SER A 241 -11.07 7.72 -10.15
C SER A 241 -11.06 6.71 -11.31
N PRO A 242 -11.79 6.97 -12.41
CA PRO A 242 -11.74 6.14 -13.61
C PRO A 242 -10.32 5.91 -14.14
N GLU A 243 -9.46 6.92 -14.06
CA GLU A 243 -8.05 6.84 -14.48
C GLU A 243 -7.24 5.91 -13.57
N MET A 244 -7.41 6.02 -12.25
CA MET A 244 -6.76 5.11 -11.31
C MET A 244 -7.19 3.67 -11.55
N ILE A 245 -8.48 3.44 -11.82
CA ILE A 245 -9.01 2.10 -12.11
C ILE A 245 -8.45 1.57 -13.44
N ALA A 246 -8.36 2.41 -14.47
CA ALA A 246 -7.75 2.03 -15.74
C ALA A 246 -6.26 1.65 -15.56
N ASP A 247 -5.51 2.39 -14.75
CA ASP A 247 -4.14 2.05 -14.36
C ASP A 247 -4.08 0.68 -13.66
N GLN A 248 -4.95 0.42 -12.69
CA GLN A 248 -5.00 -0.88 -12.01
C GLN A 248 -5.31 -2.03 -12.97
N LYS A 249 -6.27 -1.86 -13.89
CA LYS A 249 -6.58 -2.86 -14.92
C LYS A 249 -5.41 -3.08 -15.89
N CYS A 250 -4.67 -2.02 -16.22
CA CYS A 250 -3.47 -2.11 -17.04
C CYS A 250 -2.38 -2.92 -16.33
N ARG A 251 -2.09 -2.60 -15.05
CA ARG A 251 -1.11 -3.34 -14.23
C ARG A 251 -1.45 -4.82 -14.07
N ALA A 252 -2.73 -5.17 -14.03
CA ALA A 252 -3.19 -6.55 -13.90
C ALA A 252 -2.86 -7.41 -15.14
N ASN A 253 -3.00 -6.84 -16.35
CA ASN A 253 -3.05 -7.60 -17.61
C ASN A 253 -1.89 -7.31 -18.58
N SER A 254 -1.19 -6.19 -18.45
CA SER A 254 -0.15 -5.82 -19.41
C SER A 254 1.06 -6.75 -19.30
N PRO A 255 1.65 -7.20 -20.44
CA PRO A 255 2.89 -7.98 -20.42
C PRO A 255 4.06 -7.17 -19.85
N ARG A 256 5.09 -7.86 -19.34
CA ARG A 256 6.30 -7.23 -18.77
C ARG A 256 6.86 -6.16 -19.70
N GLY A 257 7.10 -4.96 -19.18
CA GLY A 257 7.65 -3.82 -19.93
C GLY A 257 6.62 -2.95 -20.67
N GLY A 258 5.44 -3.47 -21.00
CA GLY A 258 4.39 -2.70 -21.71
C GLY A 258 3.64 -1.67 -20.86
N PHE A 259 3.92 -1.62 -19.55
CA PHE A 259 3.29 -0.67 -18.64
C PHE A 259 3.85 0.75 -18.77
N ILE A 260 5.17 0.88 -19.00
CA ILE A 260 5.83 2.19 -19.08
C ILE A 260 5.29 3.02 -20.26
N GLU A 261 4.99 2.36 -21.39
CA GLU A 261 4.42 3.01 -22.59
C GLU A 261 2.98 3.53 -22.39
N LYS A 262 2.21 3.03 -21.40
CA LYS A 262 0.80 3.42 -21.19
C LYS A 262 0.59 4.41 -20.03
N CYS A 263 1.61 4.65 -19.22
CA CYS A 263 1.57 5.67 -18.15
C CYS A 263 2.03 7.06 -18.64
N GLN A 264 1.60 7.44 -19.84
CA GLN A 264 1.90 8.75 -20.43
C GLN A 264 0.98 9.85 -19.88
N TRP A 265 -0.17 9.50 -19.29
CA TRP A 265 -1.16 10.47 -18.79
C TRP A 265 -0.64 11.47 -17.75
N TYR A 266 0.34 11.08 -16.92
CA TYR A 266 0.94 12.00 -15.94
C TYR A 266 1.99 12.92 -16.57
N LEU A 267 2.62 12.50 -17.67
CA LEU A 267 3.47 13.40 -18.47
C LEU A 267 2.60 14.38 -19.24
N ASP A 268 1.53 13.89 -19.85
CA ASP A 268 0.59 14.66 -20.66
C ASP A 268 -0.23 15.69 -19.86
N GLY A 269 -0.17 15.69 -18.52
CA GLY A 269 -0.81 16.73 -17.69
C GLY A 269 0.12 17.87 -17.25
N PHE A 270 1.42 17.75 -17.53
CA PHE A 270 2.42 18.81 -17.29
C PHE A 270 3.15 19.25 -18.55
N PHE A 271 3.15 18.43 -19.61
CA PHE A 271 3.90 18.65 -20.85
C PHE A 271 3.00 18.62 -22.10
N ASP A 272 1.70 18.82 -21.92
CA ASP A 272 0.66 18.91 -22.96
C ASP A 272 0.90 20.05 -23.98
N HIS A 273 1.93 20.87 -23.75
CA HIS A 273 2.40 21.97 -24.59
C HIS A 273 3.79 21.71 -25.20
N VAL A 274 4.39 20.55 -24.96
CA VAL A 274 5.64 20.13 -25.60
C VAL A 274 5.27 19.32 -26.83
N ASP A 275 5.64 19.81 -28.02
CA ASP A 275 5.42 19.09 -29.27
C ASP A 275 6.25 17.79 -29.25
N PRO A 276 5.69 16.62 -29.60
CA PRO A 276 6.44 15.35 -29.63
C PRO A 276 7.62 15.37 -30.62
N ASP A 277 7.63 16.34 -31.54
CA ASP A 277 8.63 16.53 -32.60
C ASP A 277 9.74 17.54 -32.22
N ASP A 278 9.78 18.07 -30.99
CA ASP A 278 10.97 18.75 -30.46
C ASP A 278 12.04 17.70 -30.08
N SER A 279 12.47 16.91 -31.07
CA SER A 279 13.72 16.17 -30.97
C SER A 279 14.87 17.17 -30.93
N GLU A 280 15.79 17.02 -29.97
CA GLU A 280 17.12 17.64 -30.03
C GLU A 280 17.91 17.05 -31.22
N ASP A 281 17.50 17.37 -32.45
CA ASP A 281 18.33 17.28 -33.64
C ASP A 281 19.30 18.48 -33.62
N GLY A 282 20.23 18.45 -32.67
CA GLY A 282 21.10 19.59 -32.38
C GLY A 282 22.58 19.28 -32.18
N GLU A 283 22.98 18.01 -32.11
CA GLU A 283 24.40 17.66 -31.95
C GLU A 283 24.76 16.43 -32.77
N ASN A 284 25.07 16.61 -34.05
CA ASN A 284 26.11 15.81 -34.72
C ASN A 284 26.68 16.53 -35.95
N GLU A 285 28.00 16.68 -35.90
CA GLU A 285 28.92 16.67 -37.05
C GLU A 285 28.86 17.84 -38.03
N ASP A 286 29.69 18.84 -37.77
CA ASP A 286 30.35 19.59 -38.85
C ASP A 286 31.85 19.30 -38.78
N ASN A 287 32.25 18.18 -39.38
CA ASN A 287 33.63 17.85 -39.67
C ASN A 287 33.78 17.69 -41.19
N THR A 288 34.62 18.55 -41.77
CA THR A 288 35.47 18.31 -42.96
C THR A 288 34.79 18.01 -44.30
N ASP A 289 34.85 18.96 -45.24
CA ASP A 289 35.92 19.05 -46.27
C ASP A 289 35.47 19.51 -47.69
N ASP A 290 36.28 20.45 -48.19
CA ASP A 290 36.81 20.56 -49.56
C ASP A 290 35.97 21.20 -50.70
N LYS A 291 36.45 22.36 -51.21
CA LYS A 291 37.17 22.43 -52.51
C LYS A 291 37.62 23.85 -52.91
N THR A 292 38.94 23.99 -52.99
CA THR A 292 39.74 24.62 -54.06
C THR A 292 38.99 25.38 -55.18
N VAL A 293 39.37 26.65 -55.43
CA VAL A 293 39.64 27.21 -56.78
C VAL A 293 40.62 28.40 -56.70
N SER A 294 41.76 28.23 -57.40
CA SER A 294 42.70 29.20 -58.01
C SER A 294 43.51 30.16 -57.15
#